data_AF-A0A946YAQ6-F1
#
_entry.id   AF-A0A946YAQ6-F1
#
_cell.length_a   1.000
_cell.length_b   1.000
_cell.length_c   1.000
_cell.angle_alpha   90.00
_cell.angle_beta   90.00
_cell.angle_gamma   90.00
#
_symmetry.space_group_name_H-M   'P 1'
#
loop_
_entity.id
_entity.type
_entity.pdbx_description
1 polymer ?
#
loop_
_entity_poly.entity_id
_entity_poly.type
_entity_poly.pdbx_seq_one_letter_code
_entity_poly.pdbx_strand_id
1 'polypeptide(L)'
;MKKQAFPWIALSLGLLVMVTLLGAGALRPTDEHALPLLTMLIVDEFGFFLTLIGAVVGINSLSKERVRISLLITTLACALLAAGFLLLGLRLWPGGFPTL
;
A
#
# COMPACT_ATOMS: atom_id res chain seq x y z
N MET A 1 7.46 -2.85 22.46
CA MET A 1 6.11 -2.69 21.88
C MET A 1 5.53 -4.06 21.53
N LYS A 2 4.23 -4.29 21.75
CA LYS A 2 3.59 -5.57 21.39
C LYS A 2 3.65 -5.74 19.86
N LYS A 3 4.30 -6.80 19.36
CA LYS A 3 4.55 -7.04 17.92
C LYS A 3 3.26 -7.07 17.08
N GLN A 4 2.13 -7.38 17.71
CA GLN A 4 0.79 -7.38 17.13
C GLN A 4 0.27 -5.99 16.72
N ALA A 5 0.82 -4.90 17.27
CA ALA A 5 0.39 -3.54 16.94
C ALA A 5 0.99 -3.04 15.61
N PHE A 6 2.13 -3.60 15.19
CA PHE A 6 2.85 -3.13 14.01
C PHE A 6 2.08 -3.33 12.68
N PRO A 7 1.45 -4.50 12.41
CA PRO A 7 0.64 -4.69 11.20
C PRO A 7 -0.55 -3.72 11.12
N TRP A 8 -1.13 -3.37 12.27
CA TRP A 8 -2.21 -2.40 12.36
C TRP A 8 -1.76 -0.99 11.97
N ILE A 9 -0.58 -0.57 12.46
CA ILE A 9 0.01 0.73 12.13
C ILE A 9 0.33 0.78 10.63
N ALA A 10 0.95 -0.28 10.09
CA ALA A 10 1.27 -0.37 8.67
C ALA A 10 0.02 -0.28 7.80
N LEU A 11 -1.08 -0.94 8.18
CA LEU A 11 -2.36 -0.88 7.48
C LEU A 11 -2.95 0.53 7.53
N SER A 12 -3.03 1.16 8.71
CA SER A 12 -3.58 2.51 8.83
C SER A 12 -2.77 3.54 8.04
N LEU A 13 -1.44 3.40 8.04
CA LEU A 13 -0.54 4.30 7.33
C LEU A 13 -0.64 4.09 5.82
N GLY A 14 -0.66 2.84 5.36
CA GLY A 14 -0.89 2.51 3.95
C GLY A 14 -2.25 3.03 3.45
N LEU A 15 -3.31 2.88 4.25
CA LEU A 15 -4.62 3.41 3.88
C LEU A 15 -4.62 4.94 3.77
N LEU A 16 -3.93 5.63 4.67
CA LEU A 16 -3.77 7.07 4.63
C LEU A 16 -3.02 7.50 3.36
N VAL A 17 -1.92 6.83 3.01
CA VAL A 17 -1.16 7.08 1.78
C VAL A 17 -2.04 6.90 0.54
N MET A 18 -2.84 5.82 0.48
CA MET A 18 -3.77 5.58 -0.63
C MET A 18 -4.80 6.72 -0.78
N VAL A 19 -5.39 7.18 0.31
CA VAL A 19 -6.34 8.31 0.30
C VAL A 19 -5.66 9.59 -0.20
N THR A 20 -4.43 9.85 0.23
CA THR A 20 -3.68 11.03 -0.24
C THR A 20 -3.37 10.97 -1.74
N LEU A 21 -3.04 9.79 -2.29
CA LEU A 21 -2.82 9.59 -3.72
C LEU A 21 -4.10 9.81 -4.54
N LEU A 22 -5.24 9.28 -4.07
CA LEU A 22 -6.52 9.52 -4.72
C LEU A 22 -6.89 11.00 -4.71
N GLY A 23 -6.67 11.69 -3.58
CA GLY A 23 -6.87 13.14 -3.46
C GLY A 23 -5.92 13.98 -4.32
N ALA A 24 -4.69 13.51 -4.52
CA ALA A 24 -3.68 14.12 -5.39
C ALA A 24 -4.02 14.02 -6.89
N GLY A 25 -5.01 13.19 -7.24
CA GLY A 25 -5.43 12.98 -8.61
C GLY A 25 -4.75 11.81 -9.31
N ALA A 26 -4.25 10.80 -8.58
CA ALA A 26 -3.60 9.62 -9.17
C ALA A 26 -4.46 8.82 -10.17
N LEU A 27 -5.77 9.07 -10.24
CA LEU A 27 -6.69 8.49 -11.22
C LEU A 27 -7.13 9.47 -12.32
N ARG A 28 -6.68 10.73 -12.28
CA ARG A 28 -7.05 11.79 -13.23
C ARG A 28 -6.07 11.80 -14.40
N PRO A 29 -6.50 12.25 -15.60
CA PRO A 29 -5.61 12.40 -16.74
C PRO A 29 -4.49 13.41 -16.44
N THR A 30 -3.35 13.24 -17.13
CA THR A 30 -2.06 13.93 -16.89
C THR A 30 -2.17 15.43 -16.64
N ASP A 31 -3.11 16.12 -17.29
CA ASP A 31 -3.28 17.57 -17.25
C ASP A 31 -3.97 18.11 -15.97
N GLU A 32 -4.51 17.25 -15.10
CA GLU A 32 -5.22 17.66 -13.86
C GLU A 32 -4.57 17.19 -12.54
N HIS A 33 -3.30 16.77 -12.55
CA HIS A 33 -2.65 16.33 -11.32
C HIS A 33 -2.35 17.50 -10.38
N ALA A 34 -2.76 17.37 -9.12
CA ALA A 34 -2.45 18.36 -8.09
C ALA A 34 -0.96 18.30 -7.65
N LEU A 35 -0.29 17.17 -7.88
CA LEU A 35 1.13 16.96 -7.60
C LEU A 35 1.91 16.55 -8.85
N PRO A 36 3.22 16.87 -8.93
CA PRO A 36 4.09 16.35 -9.99
C PRO A 36 4.04 14.82 -10.04
N LEU A 37 3.98 14.26 -11.26
CA LEU A 37 3.89 12.82 -11.51
C LEU A 37 4.95 12.00 -10.76
N LEU A 38 6.18 12.51 -10.72
CA LEU A 38 7.30 11.88 -10.03
C LEU A 38 7.06 11.78 -8.51
N THR A 39 6.46 12.81 -7.89
CA THR A 39 6.13 12.81 -6.46
C THR A 39 5.09 11.74 -6.14
N MET A 40 4.06 11.59 -6.98
CA MET A 40 3.04 10.57 -6.77
C MET A 40 3.61 9.15 -6.91
N LEU A 41 4.49 8.91 -7.88
CA LEU A 41 5.21 7.63 -8.01
C LEU A 41 6.07 7.31 -6.77
N ILE A 42 6.81 8.28 -6.23
CA ILE A 42 7.60 8.07 -5.01
C ILE A 42 6.71 7.75 -3.81
N VAL A 43 5.58 8.45 -3.67
CA VAL A 43 4.64 8.23 -2.56
C VAL A 43 3.97 6.86 -2.69
N ASP A 44 3.66 6.43 -3.91
CA ASP A 44 3.12 5.11 -4.22
C ASP A 44 4.11 3.98 -3.88
N GLU A 45 5.37 4.09 -4.32
CA GLU A 45 6.45 3.16 -3.95
C GLU A 45 6.63 3.08 -2.43
N PHE A 46 6.59 4.22 -1.73
CA PHE A 46 6.70 4.25 -0.28
C PHE A 46 5.52 3.54 0.40
N GLY A 47 4.30 3.74 -0.10
CA GLY A 47 3.10 3.02 0.35
C GLY A 47 3.19 1.51 0.12
N PHE A 48 3.74 1.10 -1.02
CA PHE A 48 4.01 -0.30 -1.36
C PHE A 48 5.00 -0.95 -0.37
N PHE A 49 6.16 -0.34 -0.12
CA PHE A 49 7.14 -0.91 0.81
C PHE A 49 6.61 -0.98 2.24
N LEU A 50 5.89 0.05 2.70
CA LEU A 50 5.27 0.06 4.03
C LEU A 50 4.28 -1.09 4.24
N THR A 51 3.39 -1.30 3.27
CA THR A 51 2.37 -2.37 3.32
C THR A 51 2.99 -3.75 3.15
N LEU A 52 4.04 -3.89 2.32
CA LEU A 52 4.81 -5.12 2.17
C LEU A 52 5.50 -5.52 3.48
N ILE A 53 6.18 -4.58 4.16
CA ILE A 53 6.79 -4.84 5.47
C ILE A 53 5.72 -5.20 6.50
N GLY A 54 4.58 -4.50 6.49
CA GLY A 54 3.42 -4.81 7.32
C GLY A 54 2.92 -6.25 7.12
N ALA A 55 2.82 -6.70 5.87
CA ALA A 55 2.45 -8.07 5.52
C ALA A 55 3.49 -9.10 6.00
N VAL A 56 4.78 -8.88 5.73
CA VAL A 56 5.86 -9.79 6.16
C VAL A 56 5.93 -9.90 7.69
N VAL A 57 5.76 -8.80 8.41
CA VAL A 57 5.71 -8.81 9.88
C VAL A 57 4.43 -9.50 10.39
N GLY A 58 3.31 -9.33 9.70
CA GLY A 58 2.05 -10.04 9.96
C GLY A 58 2.21 -11.56 9.83
N ILE A 59 2.78 -12.03 8.72
CA ILE A 59 3.09 -13.46 8.47
C ILE A 59 4.04 -14.00 9.55
N ASN A 60 5.11 -13.27 9.85
CA ASN A 60 6.06 -13.67 10.91
C ASN A 60 5.40 -13.76 12.29
N SER A 61 4.40 -12.92 12.56
CA SER A 61 3.65 -12.94 13.83
C SER A 61 2.67 -14.12 13.88
N LEU A 62 2.04 -14.46 12.74
CA LEU A 62 1.19 -15.65 12.60
C LEU A 62 1.95 -16.97 12.78
N SER A 63 3.24 -17.00 12.45
CA SER A 63 4.08 -18.19 12.60
C SER A 63 4.57 -18.40 14.05
N LYS A 64 4.65 -17.33 14.85
CA LYS A 64 5.19 -17.36 16.24
C LYS A 64 4.12 -17.40 17.34
N GLU A 65 2.90 -16.93 17.08
CA GLU A 65 1.77 -17.02 17.99
C GLU A 65 0.67 -17.92 17.42
N ARG A 66 -0.26 -18.41 18.25
CA ARG A 66 -1.49 -19.06 17.73
C ARG A 66 -2.16 -18.12 16.72
N VAL A 67 -2.57 -18.69 15.59
CA VAL A 67 -3.29 -17.99 14.51
C VAL A 67 -4.47 -17.21 15.09
N ARG A 68 -4.30 -15.89 15.22
CA ARG A 68 -5.39 -14.97 15.56
C ARG A 68 -6.03 -14.50 14.27
N ILE A 69 -7.33 -14.73 14.13
CA ILE A 69 -8.12 -14.33 12.95
C ILE A 69 -7.90 -12.84 12.61
N SER A 70 -7.83 -11.97 13.61
CA SER A 70 -7.55 -10.54 13.41
C SER A 70 -6.18 -10.26 12.76
N LEU A 71 -5.16 -11.05 13.09
CA LEU A 71 -3.82 -10.92 12.51
C LEU A 71 -3.78 -11.45 11.07
N LEU A 72 -4.57 -12.49 10.79
CA LEU A 72 -4.77 -13.00 9.42
C LEU A 72 -5.43 -11.94 8.52
N ILE A 73 -6.53 -11.33 8.98
CA ILE A 73 -7.26 -10.31 8.21
C ILE A 73 -6.37 -9.09 7.93
N THR A 74 -5.62 -8.61 8.93
CA THR A 74 -4.74 -7.45 8.75
C THR A 74 -3.57 -7.73 7.81
N THR A 75 -3.00 -8.93 7.88
CA THR A 75 -1.94 -9.39 6.97
C THR A 75 -2.46 -9.47 5.53
N LEU A 76 -3.64 -10.05 5.34
CA LEU A 76 -4.28 -10.16 4.03
C LEU A 76 -4.67 -8.79 3.47
N ALA A 77 -5.17 -7.89 4.32
CA ALA A 77 -5.47 -6.52 3.95
C ALA A 77 -4.20 -5.74 3.54
N CYS A 78 -3.09 -5.86 4.28
CA CYS A 78 -1.80 -5.27 3.88
C CYS A 78 -1.33 -5.81 2.53
N ALA A 79 -1.45 -7.12 2.29
CA ALA A 79 -1.07 -7.73 1.01
C ALA A 79 -1.95 -7.22 -0.15
N LEU A 80 -3.26 -7.09 0.07
CA LEU A 80 -4.19 -6.54 -0.92
C LEU A 80 -3.87 -5.08 -1.23
N LEU A 81 -3.56 -4.28 -0.21
CA LEU A 81 -3.20 -2.87 -0.35
C LEU A 81 -1.88 -2.70 -1.10
N ALA A 82 -0.88 -3.54 -0.81
CA ALA A 82 0.38 -3.56 -1.53
C ALA A 82 0.18 -3.88 -3.02
N ALA A 83 -0.66 -4.87 -3.35
CA ALA A 83 -1.02 -5.16 -4.74
C ALA A 83 -1.73 -3.97 -5.41
N GLY A 84 -2.59 -3.26 -4.66
CA GLY A 84 -3.26 -2.04 -5.12
C GLY A 84 -2.29 -0.92 -5.48
N PHE A 85 -1.31 -0.63 -4.62
CA PHE A 85 -0.25 0.34 -4.91
C PHE A 85 0.56 -0.06 -6.14
N LEU A 86 0.97 -1.34 -6.24
CA LEU A 86 1.71 -1.82 -7.39
C LEU A 86 0.95 -1.62 -8.71
N LEU A 87 -0.37 -1.87 -8.73
CA LEU A 87 -1.23 -1.60 -9.89
C LEU A 87 -1.35 -0.09 -10.18
N LEU A 88 -1.45 0.74 -9.14
CA LEU A 88 -1.57 2.18 -9.26
C LEU A 88 -0.28 2.79 -9.82
N GLY A 89 0.88 2.42 -9.30
CA GLY A 89 2.19 2.82 -9.79
C GLY A 89 2.42 2.41 -11.24
N LEU A 90 2.00 1.20 -11.64
CA LEU A 90 2.03 0.76 -13.04
C LEU A 90 1.14 1.63 -13.95
N ARG A 91 -0.04 2.06 -13.47
CA ARG A 91 -0.93 2.96 -14.22
C ARG A 91 -0.41 4.39 -14.27
N LEU A 92 0.29 4.85 -13.23
CA LEU A 92 0.92 6.16 -13.19
C LEU A 92 2.15 6.26 -14.09
N TRP A 93 2.71 5.11 -14.50
CA TRP A 93 3.90 5.07 -15.33
C TRP A 93 3.65 5.67 -16.73
N PRO A 94 4.31 6.79 -17.10
CA PRO A 94 4.03 7.52 -18.33
C PRO A 94 4.46 6.77 -19.60
N GLY A 95 5.23 5.68 -19.45
CA GLY A 95 5.60 4.78 -20.54
C GLY A 95 4.59 3.67 -20.85
N GLY A 96 3.50 3.57 -20.08
CA GLY A 96 2.34 2.68 -20.30
C GLY A 96 2.66 1.21 -20.61
N PHE A 97 2.38 0.31 -19.67
CA PHE A 97 2.10 -1.08 -20.07
C PHE A 97 0.64 -1.14 -20.54
N PRO A 98 0.36 -1.39 -21.83
CA PRO A 98 -1.01 -1.51 -22.30
C PRO A 98 -1.66 -2.72 -21.63
N THR A 99 -2.74 -2.45 -20.91
CA THR A 99 -3.87 -3.35 -20.60
C THR A 99 -3.51 -4.74 -20.07
N LEU A 100 -3.63 -4.90 -18.75
CA LEU A 100 -4.34 -6.06 -18.19
C LEU A 100 -5.79 -5.63 -17.89
#